data_AF-A0A5C2S3E0-F1
#
_entry.id   AF-A0A5C2S3E0-F1
#
_cell.length_a   1.000
_cell.length_b   1.000
_cell.length_c   1.000
_cell.angle_alpha   90.00
_cell.angle_beta   90.00
_cell.angle_gamma   90.00
#
_symmetry.space_group_name_H-M   'P 1'
#
loop_
_entity.id
_entity.type
_entity.pdbx_description
1 polymer ?
#
loop_
_entity_poly.entity_id
_entity_poly.type
_entity_poly.pdbx_seq_one_letter_code
_entity_poly.pdbx_strand_id
1 'polypeptide(L)'
;RWRKEILEILDLERHLVLFANLEPCHMSGDEASMPGDGRNTRVRLYYIIESEWQSEAFKLFVQKLDRWYIYYWRQRGGDTPPGGNPPRIRITNTTNPKKAISPKGPNGLWRNCYDDAWLSKKTPYELERMGIINEDYDFTLPEAPPIPEDALL
;
A
#
# COMPACT_ATOMS: atom_id res chain seq x y z
N ARG A 1 1.51 4.20 9.23
CA ARG A 1 0.91 5.37 9.92
C ARG A 1 -0.41 5.75 9.27
N TRP A 2 -0.42 6.45 8.13
CA TRP A 2 -1.65 6.84 7.40
C TRP A 2 -2.63 5.71 7.05
N ARG A 3 -2.13 4.52 6.68
CA ARG A 3 -3.00 3.34 6.47
C ARG A 3 -3.74 2.87 7.73
N LYS A 4 -3.17 3.06 8.92
CA LYS A 4 -3.86 2.78 10.19
C LYS A 4 -4.90 3.88 10.46
N GLU A 5 -4.51 5.13 10.24
CA GLU A 5 -5.39 6.30 10.40
C GLU A 5 -6.65 6.20 9.52
N ILE A 6 -6.54 5.80 8.25
CA ILE A 6 -7.74 5.66 7.40
C ILE A 6 -8.65 4.52 7.85
N LEU A 7 -8.08 3.43 8.38
CA LEU A 7 -8.88 2.34 8.94
C LEU A 7 -9.63 2.77 10.20
N GLU A 8 -8.99 3.57 11.06
CA GLU A 8 -9.62 4.16 12.24
C GLU A 8 -10.74 5.15 11.86
N ILE A 9 -10.50 6.02 10.86
CA ILE A 9 -11.50 6.97 10.34
C ILE A 9 -12.74 6.25 9.79
N LEU A 10 -12.55 5.08 9.18
CA LEU A 10 -13.60 4.29 8.53
C LEU A 10 -14.20 3.21 9.41
N ASP A 11 -13.81 3.14 10.69
CA ASP A 11 -14.26 2.11 11.64
C ASP A 11 -14.02 0.67 11.14
N LEU A 12 -12.88 0.46 10.47
CA LEU A 12 -12.46 -0.82 9.90
C LEU A 12 -11.46 -1.54 10.81
N GLU A 13 -11.80 -1.66 12.10
CA GLU A 13 -10.91 -2.18 13.14
C GLU A 13 -10.41 -3.59 12.87
N ARG A 14 -11.25 -4.43 12.23
CA ARG A 14 -10.87 -5.78 11.79
C ARG A 14 -9.61 -5.80 10.95
N HIS A 15 -9.28 -4.69 10.28
CA HIS A 15 -8.08 -4.60 9.45
C HIS A 15 -6.84 -4.09 10.17
N LEU A 16 -6.97 -3.57 11.38
CA LEU A 16 -5.83 -3.12 12.18
C LEU A 16 -4.89 -4.28 12.55
N VAL A 17 -5.43 -5.49 12.76
CA VAL A 17 -4.66 -6.70 13.06
C VAL A 17 -3.64 -7.03 11.96
N LEU A 18 -4.02 -6.83 10.69
CA LEU A 18 -3.14 -7.04 9.55
C LEU A 18 -1.92 -6.11 9.59
N PHE A 19 -2.11 -4.88 10.07
CA PHE A 19 -1.03 -3.89 10.20
C PHE A 19 -0.30 -3.94 11.54
N ALA A 20 -0.67 -4.85 12.46
CA ALA A 20 0.06 -5.06 13.70
C ALA A 20 1.43 -5.70 13.45
N ASN A 21 1.50 -6.63 12.49
CA ASN A 21 2.72 -7.38 12.15
C ASN A 21 3.51 -6.76 10.97
N LEU A 22 3.09 -5.59 10.48
CA LEU A 22 3.73 -4.89 9.37
C LEU A 22 4.63 -3.76 9.87
N GLU A 23 5.91 -3.85 9.53
CA GLU A 23 6.89 -2.79 9.73
C GLU A 23 7.05 -1.93 8.46
N PRO A 24 7.58 -0.69 8.57
CA PRO A 24 7.85 0.13 7.40
C PRO A 24 8.70 -0.55 6.32
N CYS A 25 9.64 -1.42 6.73
CA CYS A 25 10.50 -2.17 5.81
C CYS A 25 9.76 -3.25 4.99
N HIS A 26 8.57 -3.68 5.43
CA HIS A 26 7.73 -4.64 4.72
C HIS A 26 6.86 -3.98 3.65
N MET A 27 6.72 -2.65 3.67
CA MET A 27 5.84 -1.93 2.74
C MET A 27 6.57 -1.60 1.44
N SER A 28 5.78 -1.37 0.38
CA SER A 28 6.32 -0.95 -0.92
C SER A 28 7.04 0.37 -0.81
N GLY A 29 8.21 0.46 -1.45
CA GLY A 29 8.95 1.70 -1.60
C GLY A 29 8.33 2.59 -2.66
N ASP A 30 8.92 3.76 -2.87
CA ASP A 30 8.53 4.66 -3.93
C ASP A 30 9.75 5.39 -4.50
N GLU A 31 9.73 5.62 -5.81
CA GLU A 31 10.73 6.41 -6.52
C GLU A 31 10.03 7.63 -7.11
N ALA A 32 10.65 8.80 -6.98
CA ALA A 32 10.11 9.99 -7.62
C ALA A 32 10.05 9.75 -9.14
N SER A 33 8.86 9.89 -9.72
CA SER A 33 8.75 10.05 -11.17
C SER A 33 9.32 11.41 -11.48
N MET A 34 10.51 11.46 -12.09
CA MET A 34 11.03 12.69 -12.66
C MET A 34 10.30 12.88 -13.99
N PRO A 35 9.43 13.90 -14.16
CA PRO A 35 9.04 14.29 -15.49
C PRO A 35 10.31 14.78 -16.20
N GLY A 36 10.52 14.33 -17.43
CA GLY A 36 11.48 14.98 -18.31
C GLY A 36 11.15 16.46 -18.43
N ASP A 37 12.22 17.24 -18.50
CA ASP A 37 12.26 18.71 -18.52
C ASP A 37 12.03 19.38 -17.15
N GLY A 38 12.98 20.24 -16.76
CA GLY A 38 13.05 20.89 -15.46
C GLY A 38 12.00 21.97 -15.22
N ARG A 39 10.79 21.86 -15.78
CA ARG A 39 9.68 22.79 -15.52
C ARG A 39 8.65 22.16 -14.59
N ASN A 40 8.94 22.29 -13.29
CA ASN A 40 8.00 22.64 -12.22
C ASN A 40 6.51 22.31 -12.46
N THR A 41 6.19 21.06 -12.82
CA THR A 41 4.81 20.62 -13.01
C THR A 41 4.29 20.25 -11.63
N ARG A 42 3.24 20.96 -11.20
CA ARG A 42 2.76 21.13 -9.81
C ARG A 42 2.43 19.86 -9.00
N VAL A 43 2.53 18.67 -9.56
CA VAL A 43 2.20 17.40 -8.88
C VAL A 43 3.38 16.45 -8.97
N ARG A 44 3.97 16.11 -7.83
CA ARG A 44 5.03 15.10 -7.75
C ARG A 44 4.40 13.72 -7.71
N LEU A 45 4.52 12.98 -8.81
CA LEU A 45 4.12 11.59 -8.91
C LEU A 45 5.25 10.68 -8.43
N TYR A 46 4.89 9.55 -7.83
CA TYR A 46 5.84 8.57 -7.34
C TYR A 46 5.50 7.19 -7.89
N TYR A 47 6.46 6.51 -8.50
CA TYR A 47 6.28 5.12 -8.93
C TYR A 47 6.39 4.19 -7.73
N ILE A 48 5.43 3.27 -7.60
CA ILE A 48 5.46 2.22 -6.57
C ILE A 48 6.58 1.24 -6.93
N ILE A 49 7.50 1.03 -5.99
CA ILE A 49 8.43 -0.10 -6.04
C ILE A 49 7.78 -1.23 -5.24
N GLU A 50 7.30 -2.25 -5.93
CA GLU A 50 6.57 -3.35 -5.31
C GLU A 50 7.48 -4.21 -4.44
N SER A 51 6.97 -4.67 -3.30
CA SER A 51 7.67 -5.66 -2.49
C SER A 51 7.39 -7.04 -3.07
N GLU A 52 8.45 -7.81 -3.37
CA GLU A 52 8.32 -9.13 -4.01
C GLU A 52 7.47 -10.12 -3.21
N TRP A 53 7.45 -10.01 -1.88
CA TRP A 53 6.72 -10.91 -1.00
C TRP A 53 5.20 -10.73 -1.06
N GLN A 54 4.68 -9.59 -1.52
CA GLN A 54 3.26 -9.26 -1.41
C GLN A 54 2.45 -9.95 -2.50
N SER A 55 1.37 -10.63 -2.12
CA SER A 55 0.38 -11.11 -3.06
C SER A 55 -0.30 -9.96 -3.79
N GLU A 56 -0.85 -10.23 -4.97
CA GLU A 56 -1.59 -9.22 -5.74
C GLU A 56 -2.83 -8.71 -4.97
N ALA A 57 -3.56 -9.61 -4.30
CA ALA A 57 -4.73 -9.23 -3.50
C ALA A 57 -4.35 -8.26 -2.36
N PHE A 58 -3.26 -8.54 -1.65
CA PHE A 58 -2.75 -7.67 -0.59
C PHE A 58 -2.31 -6.31 -1.15
N LYS A 59 -1.62 -6.28 -2.30
CA LYS A 59 -1.22 -5.03 -2.95
C LYS A 59 -2.43 -4.17 -3.30
N LEU A 60 -3.44 -4.74 -3.94
CA LEU A 60 -4.66 -4.04 -4.33
C LEU A 60 -5.40 -3.50 -3.11
N PHE A 61 -5.50 -4.28 -2.04
CA PHE A 61 -6.06 -3.84 -0.76
C PHE A 61 -5.33 -2.61 -0.20
N VAL A 62 -3.99 -2.68 -0.10
CA VAL A 62 -3.18 -1.58 0.42
C VAL A 62 -3.25 -0.33 -0.47
N GLN A 63 -3.26 -0.50 -1.79
CA GLN A 63 -3.39 0.62 -2.74
C GLN A 63 -4.77 1.28 -2.65
N LYS A 64 -5.85 0.53 -2.40
CA LYS A 64 -7.18 1.11 -2.14
C LYS A 64 -7.18 1.99 -0.90
N LEU A 65 -6.57 1.53 0.21
CA LEU A 65 -6.42 2.34 1.42
C LEU A 65 -5.60 3.62 1.16
N ASP A 66 -4.55 3.54 0.36
CA ASP A 66 -3.74 4.70 -0.03
C ASP A 66 -4.61 5.76 -0.76
N ARG A 67 -5.45 5.33 -1.70
CA ARG A 67 -6.38 6.21 -2.43
C ARG A 67 -7.43 6.84 -1.52
N TRP A 68 -8.01 6.05 -0.61
CA TRP A 68 -9.00 6.54 0.35
C TRP A 68 -8.41 7.61 1.26
N TYR A 69 -7.18 7.42 1.74
CA TYR A 69 -6.53 8.43 2.56
C TYR A 69 -6.29 9.74 1.80
N ILE A 70 -5.88 9.69 0.53
CA ILE A 70 -5.71 10.92 -0.30
C ILE A 70 -7.02 11.69 -0.38
N TYR A 71 -8.13 10.98 -0.64
CA TYR A 71 -9.46 11.60 -0.70
C TYR A 71 -9.87 12.23 0.64
N TYR A 72 -9.78 11.48 1.74
CA TYR A 72 -10.13 11.97 3.07
C TYR A 72 -9.25 13.16 3.50
N TRP A 73 -7.96 13.12 3.17
CA TRP A 73 -7.06 14.23 3.42
C TRP A 73 -7.51 15.49 2.68
N ARG A 74 -7.90 15.40 1.39
CA ARG A 74 -8.42 16.57 0.64
C ARG A 74 -9.70 17.11 1.29
N GLN A 75 -10.63 16.23 1.68
CA GLN A 75 -11.90 16.62 2.28
C GLN A 75 -11.76 17.31 3.65
N ARG A 76 -10.71 17.02 4.43
CA ARG A 76 -10.43 17.71 5.70
C ARG A 76 -10.28 19.23 5.56
N GLY A 77 -9.99 19.70 4.35
CA GLY A 77 -9.83 21.12 4.05
C GLY A 77 -11.13 21.87 3.72
N GLY A 78 -12.25 21.17 3.53
CA GLY A 78 -13.44 21.77 2.92
C GLY A 78 -13.10 22.34 1.54
N ASP A 79 -13.39 23.62 1.32
CA ASP A 79 -13.13 24.30 0.04
C ASP A 79 -11.63 24.57 -0.24
N THR A 80 -10.75 24.46 0.77
CA THR A 80 -9.32 24.73 0.64
C THR A 80 -8.50 23.54 1.13
N PRO A 81 -7.55 23.00 0.36
CA PRO A 81 -6.74 21.87 0.83
C PRO A 81 -6.10 22.15 2.20
N PRO A 82 -5.98 21.13 3.09
CA PRO A 82 -5.33 21.32 4.37
C PRO A 82 -3.91 21.87 4.20
N GLY A 83 -3.49 22.76 5.10
CA GLY A 83 -2.12 23.25 5.14
C GLY A 83 -1.10 22.12 5.35
N GLY A 84 0.06 22.22 4.68
CA GLY A 84 1.13 21.23 4.75
C GLY A 84 1.43 20.57 3.40
N ASN A 85 2.32 19.57 3.41
CA ASN A 85 2.61 18.80 2.20
C ASN A 85 1.46 17.79 1.96
N PRO A 86 0.90 17.74 0.74
CA PRO A 86 -0.10 16.74 0.40
C PRO A 86 0.49 15.32 0.50
N PRO A 87 -0.35 14.30 0.76
CA PRO A 87 0.06 12.91 0.66
C PRO A 87 0.65 12.61 -0.72
N ARG A 88 1.66 11.74 -0.76
CA ARG A 88 2.28 11.35 -2.04
C ARG A 88 1.27 10.63 -2.91
N ILE A 89 1.15 11.06 -4.16
CA ILE A 89 0.38 10.35 -5.18
C ILE A 89 1.29 9.27 -5.75
N ARG A 90 0.96 8.01 -5.47
CA ARG A 90 1.74 6.83 -5.87
C ARG A 90 1.01 6.09 -6.99
N ILE A 91 1.71 5.78 -8.07
CA ILE A 91 1.16 5.10 -9.25
C ILE A 91 1.96 3.85 -9.59
N THR A 92 1.27 2.82 -10.08
CA THR A 92 1.91 1.60 -10.58
C THR A 92 2.60 1.90 -11.90
N ASN A 93 3.87 1.55 -12.04
CA ASN A 93 4.59 1.67 -13.30
C ASN A 93 4.30 0.44 -14.18
N THR A 94 3.39 0.57 -15.14
CA THR A 94 3.03 -0.53 -16.05
C THR A 94 4.08 -0.76 -17.14
N THR A 95 4.87 0.27 -17.50
CA THR A 95 5.88 0.20 -18.57
C THR A 95 7.19 -0.40 -18.09
N ASN A 96 7.59 -0.11 -16.85
CA ASN A 96 8.80 -0.63 -16.23
C ASN A 96 8.55 -0.93 -14.73
N PRO A 97 7.86 -2.05 -14.42
CA PRO A 97 7.54 -2.40 -13.05
C PRO A 97 8.82 -2.74 -12.28
N LYS A 98 9.14 -1.91 -11.27
CA LYS A 98 10.26 -2.17 -10.36
C LYS A 98 9.76 -2.98 -9.17
N LYS A 99 10.44 -4.09 -8.90
CA LYS A 99 10.26 -4.87 -7.67
C LYS A 99 11.48 -4.70 -6.78
N ALA A 100 11.28 -4.26 -5.55
CA ALA A 100 12.30 -4.32 -4.53
C ALA A 100 12.46 -5.77 -4.10
N ILE A 101 13.69 -6.27 -4.18
CA ILE A 101 14.08 -7.51 -3.52
C ILE A 101 14.01 -7.24 -2.03
N SER A 102 12.87 -7.57 -1.41
CA SER A 102 12.78 -7.60 0.04
C SER A 102 13.25 -8.99 0.49
N PRO A 103 14.42 -9.11 1.14
CA PRO A 103 14.91 -10.41 1.58
C PRO A 103 13.97 -11.06 2.62
N LYS A 104 13.19 -10.23 3.33
CA LYS A 104 12.30 -10.65 4.43
C LYS A 104 10.88 -10.16 4.17
N GLY A 105 9.95 -11.10 4.15
CA GLY A 105 8.54 -10.81 4.33
C GLY A 105 8.22 -10.68 5.83
N PRO A 106 7.08 -10.09 6.17
CA PRO A 106 6.57 -10.07 7.54
C PRO A 106 6.31 -11.49 8.06
N ASN A 107 6.47 -11.68 9.36
CA ASN A 107 6.04 -12.91 10.03
C ASN A 107 4.59 -12.77 10.50
N GLY A 108 3.89 -13.90 10.65
CA GLY A 108 2.57 -13.94 11.28
C GLY A 108 1.45 -13.30 10.47
N LEU A 109 1.55 -13.27 9.14
CA LEU A 109 0.41 -12.94 8.28
C LEU A 109 -0.29 -14.20 7.77
N TRP A 110 -1.49 -14.01 7.23
CA TRP A 110 -2.28 -15.00 6.52
C TRP A 110 -1.64 -15.41 5.20
N ARG A 111 -1.86 -16.65 4.78
CA ARG A 111 -1.23 -17.23 3.59
C ARG A 111 -1.44 -16.40 2.33
N ASN A 112 -2.65 -15.86 2.14
CA ASN A 112 -3.00 -15.05 0.98
C ASN A 112 -2.44 -13.61 1.00
N CYS A 113 -1.66 -13.25 2.02
CA CYS A 113 -0.87 -12.02 2.02
C CYS A 113 0.45 -12.16 1.23
N TYR A 114 0.92 -13.40 1.05
CA TYR A 114 2.21 -13.69 0.43
C TYR A 114 2.07 -14.10 -1.04
N ASP A 115 3.04 -13.72 -1.85
CA ASP A 115 3.17 -14.18 -3.24
C ASP A 115 3.68 -15.63 -3.29
N ASP A 116 2.98 -16.50 -3.99
CA ASP A 116 3.29 -17.94 -4.06
C ASP A 116 4.66 -18.20 -4.69
N ALA A 117 5.05 -17.43 -5.71
CA ALA A 117 6.35 -17.58 -6.36
C ALA A 117 7.47 -17.15 -5.42
N TRP A 118 7.27 -16.11 -4.61
CA TRP A 118 8.21 -15.70 -3.56
C TRP A 118 8.28 -16.74 -2.43
N LEU A 119 7.16 -17.31 -1.98
CA LEU A 119 7.15 -18.39 -0.96
C LEU A 119 7.88 -19.63 -1.44
N SER A 120 7.75 -20.00 -2.72
CA SER A 120 8.40 -21.18 -3.30
C SER A 120 9.93 -21.14 -3.25
N LYS A 121 10.51 -19.94 -3.08
CA LYS A 121 11.96 -19.72 -2.95
C LYS A 121 12.46 -19.93 -1.52
N LYS A 122 11.57 -20.13 -0.55
CA LYS A 122 11.91 -20.25 0.87
C LYS A 122 12.17 -21.69 1.26
N THR A 123 13.15 -21.88 2.14
CA THR A 123 13.44 -23.17 2.77
C THR A 123 12.32 -23.52 3.77
N PRO A 124 12.13 -24.82 4.10
CA PRO A 124 11.16 -25.24 5.11
C PRO A 124 11.35 -24.53 6.46
N TYR A 125 12.61 -24.32 6.88
CA TYR A 125 12.93 -23.61 8.11
C TYR A 125 12.53 -22.13 8.06
N GLU A 126 12.72 -21.46 6.93
CA GLU A 126 12.26 -20.07 6.77
C GLU A 126 10.73 -19.99 6.83
N LEU A 127 10.03 -20.92 6.16
CA LEU A 127 8.56 -20.97 6.18
C LEU A 127 8.01 -21.21 7.58
N GLU A 128 8.60 -22.14 8.34
CA GLU A 128 8.24 -22.39 9.74
C GLU A 128 8.45 -21.13 10.60
N ARG A 129 9.62 -20.50 10.48
CA ARG A 129 9.96 -19.26 11.21
C ARG A 129 9.02 -18.10 10.87
N MET A 130 8.51 -18.04 9.64
CA MET A 130 7.56 -17.00 9.24
C MET A 130 6.23 -17.12 9.98
N GLY A 131 5.87 -18.28 10.53
CA GLY A 131 4.64 -18.46 11.30
C GLY A 131 3.38 -18.09 10.50
N ILE A 132 3.34 -18.46 9.22
CA ILE A 132 2.23 -18.14 8.31
C ILE A 132 0.93 -18.74 8.85
N ILE A 133 -0.08 -17.90 9.00
CA ILE A 133 -1.42 -18.34 9.39
C ILE A 133 -2.05 -19.03 8.18
N ASN A 134 -2.37 -20.33 8.31
CA ASN A 134 -2.94 -21.13 7.23
C ASN A 134 -4.45 -20.89 7.05
N GLU A 135 -4.82 -19.63 6.89
CA GLU A 135 -6.16 -19.15 6.61
C GLU A 135 -6.08 -18.02 5.59
N ASP A 136 -7.16 -17.78 4.85
CA ASP A 136 -7.25 -16.62 3.96
C ASP A 136 -7.80 -15.43 4.73
N TYR A 137 -7.05 -14.34 4.70
CA TYR A 137 -7.53 -13.07 5.19
C TYR A 137 -8.56 -12.47 4.24
N ASP A 138 -9.68 -12.01 4.78
CA ASP A 138 -10.68 -11.31 3.99
C ASP A 138 -10.28 -9.84 3.78
N PHE A 139 -9.90 -9.50 2.54
CA PHE A 139 -9.52 -8.16 2.09
C PHE A 139 -10.72 -7.28 1.67
N THR A 140 -11.94 -7.71 1.94
CA THR A 140 -13.14 -6.95 1.57
C THR A 140 -13.16 -5.61 2.29
N LEU A 141 -13.26 -4.55 1.49
CA LEU A 141 -13.47 -3.18 1.93
C LEU A 141 -14.92 -2.79 1.63
N PRO A 142 -15.55 -1.90 2.41
CA PRO A 142 -16.86 -1.36 2.07
C PRO A 142 -16.81 -0.61 0.73
N GLU A 143 -18.00 -0.28 0.20
CA GLU A 143 -18.08 0.51 -1.02
C GLU A 143 -17.29 1.81 -0.87
N ALA A 144 -16.47 2.12 -1.88
CA ALA A 144 -15.63 3.30 -1.82
C ALA A 144 -16.53 4.54 -1.76
N PRO A 145 -16.15 5.58 -1.00
CA PRO A 145 -16.75 6.89 -1.20
C PRO A 145 -16.56 7.27 -2.69
N PRO A 146 -17.47 8.03 -3.31
CA PRO A 146 -17.27 8.52 -4.67
C PRO A 146 -16.03 9.43 -4.67
N ILE A 147 -14.89 8.89 -5.10
CA ILE A 147 -13.64 9.62 -5.25
C ILE A 147 -13.58 10.08 -6.71
N PRO A 148 -13.73 11.38 -7.00
CA PRO A 148 -13.55 11.90 -8.35
C PRO A 148 -12.14 11.57 -8.86
N GLU A 149 -11.97 11.21 -10.13
CA GLU A 149 -10.64 10.86 -10.67
C GLU A 149 -9.65 12.04 -10.61
N ASP A 150 -10.15 13.27 -10.72
CA ASP A 150 -9.39 14.51 -10.50
C ASP A 150 -8.97 14.69 -9.04
N ALA A 151 -9.63 14.00 -8.09
CA ALA A 151 -9.19 13.93 -6.70
C ALA A 151 -7.96 13.00 -6.50
N LEU A 152 -7.60 12.21 -7.52
CA LEU A 152 -6.49 11.27 -7.52
C LEU A 152 -5.27 11.74 -8.34
N LEU A 153 -5.42 12.83 -9.10
CA LEU A 153 -4.38 13.53 -9.88
C LEU A 153 -3.90 14.79 -9.17
#